data_AF-A0A8C0BMW4-F1
#
_entry.id   AF-A0A8C0BMW4-F1
#
_cell.length_a   1.000
_cell.length_b   1.000
_cell.length_c   1.000
_cell.angle_alpha   90.00
_cell.angle_beta   90.00
_cell.angle_gamma   90.00
#
_symmetry.space_group_name_H-M   'P 1'
#
loop_
_entity.id
_entity.type
_entity.pdbx_description
1 polymer ?
#
loop_
_entity_poly.entity_id
_entity_poly.type
_entity_poly.pdbx_seq_one_letter_code
_entity_poly.pdbx_strand_id
1 'polypeptide(L)'
;ILSVKVWGYVISLILFLDENSIRDADIFPSSPEIERGSTLKLFCVLGKRYTPHRNASHIIWKLNHELVPWEDYDIVNETVSSITFHNFTYSKAHVKCFTKYLGKEQLLVHTEVKTGCK
;
A
#
# COMPACT_ATOMS: atom_id res chain seq x y z
N ILE A 1 33.63 17.87 19.22
CA ILE A 1 33.46 17.60 17.76
C ILE A 1 33.07 16.14 17.48
N LEU A 2 33.61 15.15 18.19
CA LEU A 2 33.23 13.73 18.02
C LEU A 2 31.79 13.38 18.45
N SER A 3 31.21 14.00 19.49
CA SER A 3 29.83 13.69 19.92
C SER A 3 28.74 14.11 18.94
N VAL A 4 28.92 15.21 18.21
CA VAL A 4 27.90 15.73 17.28
C VAL A 4 27.78 14.84 16.05
N LYS A 5 28.92 14.34 15.53
CA LYS A 5 28.92 13.40 14.39
C LYS A 5 28.26 12.08 14.77
N VAL A 6 28.59 11.53 15.93
CA VAL A 6 28.00 10.27 16.42
C VAL A 6 26.48 10.41 16.60
N TRP A 7 26.00 11.52 17.15
CA TRP A 7 24.55 11.74 17.31
C TRP A 7 23.84 11.92 15.96
N GLY A 8 24.45 12.58 14.99
CA GLY A 8 23.91 12.70 13.62
C GLY A 8 23.79 11.34 12.91
N TYR A 9 24.76 10.44 13.07
CA TYR A 9 24.68 9.08 12.55
C TYR A 9 23.59 8.25 13.24
N VAL A 10 23.42 8.39 14.55
CA VAL A 10 22.35 7.71 15.30
C VAL A 10 20.97 8.19 14.85
N ILE A 11 20.77 9.51 14.70
CA ILE A 11 19.49 10.07 14.20
C ILE A 11 19.22 9.59 12.77
N SER A 12 20.23 9.61 11.90
CA SER A 12 20.11 9.10 10.53
C SER A 12 19.77 7.62 10.51
N LEU A 13 20.40 6.80 11.35
CA LEU A 13 20.14 5.36 11.45
C LEU A 13 18.73 5.07 11.97
N ILE A 14 18.23 5.85 12.94
CA ILE A 14 16.85 5.73 13.44
C ILE A 14 15.84 6.08 12.32
N LEU A 15 16.08 7.13 11.54
CA LEU A 15 15.25 7.49 10.39
C LEU A 15 15.28 6.41 9.29
N PHE A 16 16.43 5.78 9.04
CA PHE A 16 16.54 4.66 8.10
C PHE A 16 15.94 3.35 8.62
N LEU A 17 15.92 3.12 9.94
CA LEU A 17 15.33 1.93 10.55
C LEU A 17 13.80 2.00 10.65
N ASP A 18 13.22 3.21 10.65
CA ASP A 18 11.77 3.42 10.67
C ASP A 18 11.11 3.00 9.33
N GLU A 19 11.84 3.11 8.23
CA GLU A 19 11.32 2.85 6.89
C GLU A 19 11.05 1.35 6.61
N ASN A 20 11.64 0.44 7.42
CA ASN A 20 11.73 -0.97 7.05
C ASN A 20 11.08 -1.99 8.03
N SER A 21 10.36 -1.60 9.10
CA SER A 21 9.89 -2.61 10.07
C SER A 21 8.58 -2.40 10.84
N ILE A 22 7.67 -1.48 10.47
CA ILE A 22 6.33 -1.43 11.13
C ILE A 22 5.18 -1.11 10.16
N ARG A 23 5.15 -1.71 8.98
CA ARG A 23 3.92 -1.70 8.16
C ARG A 23 2.95 -2.71 8.75
N ASP A 24 1.93 -2.25 9.48
CA ASP A 24 0.83 -3.07 9.99
C ASP A 24 -0.25 -3.34 8.93
N ALA A 25 0.15 -3.38 7.66
CA ALA A 25 -0.69 -3.74 6.53
C ALA A 25 0.21 -4.20 5.39
N ASP A 26 -0.32 -5.08 4.54
CA ASP A 26 0.41 -5.60 3.38
C ASP A 26 -0.45 -5.54 2.11
N ILE A 27 0.21 -5.43 0.95
CA ILE A 27 -0.44 -5.60 -0.36
C ILE A 27 0.07 -6.87 -1.03
N PHE A 28 -0.87 -7.72 -1.42
CA PHE A 28 -0.59 -8.96 -2.13
C PHE A 28 -1.26 -8.98 -3.52
N PRO A 29 -0.59 -9.53 -4.56
CA PRO A 29 0.84 -9.84 -4.62
C PRO A 29 1.72 -8.60 -4.44
N SER A 30 2.91 -8.80 -3.88
CA SER A 30 3.93 -7.75 -3.73
C SER A 30 4.63 -7.48 -5.06
N SER A 31 4.71 -6.22 -5.48
CA SER A 31 5.38 -5.76 -6.70
C SER A 31 5.09 -6.60 -7.98
N PRO A 32 3.81 -6.81 -8.34
CA PRO A 32 3.49 -7.74 -9.43
C PRO A 32 3.92 -7.21 -10.79
N GLU A 33 4.34 -8.14 -11.64
CA GLU A 33 4.56 -7.92 -13.06
C GLU A 33 3.55 -8.76 -13.85
N ILE A 34 2.72 -8.10 -14.65
CA ILE A 34 1.62 -8.73 -15.41
C ILE A 34 1.70 -8.40 -16.89
N GLU A 35 0.95 -9.12 -17.72
CA GLU A 35 0.87 -8.79 -19.15
C GLU A 35 0.00 -7.53 -19.36
N ARG A 36 0.40 -6.67 -20.30
CA ARG A 36 -0.39 -5.46 -20.61
C ARG A 36 -1.77 -5.84 -21.15
N GLY A 37 -2.81 -5.27 -20.53
CA GLY A 37 -4.20 -5.55 -20.85
C GLY A 37 -4.79 -6.77 -20.15
N SER A 38 -4.00 -7.46 -19.31
CA SER A 38 -4.50 -8.55 -18.46
C SER A 38 -5.22 -8.03 -17.22
N THR A 39 -5.83 -8.95 -16.47
CA THR A 39 -6.50 -8.66 -15.22
C THR A 39 -5.50 -8.57 -14.06
N LEU A 40 -5.52 -7.43 -13.36
CA LEU A 40 -4.82 -7.22 -12.11
C LEU A 40 -5.81 -7.38 -10.95
N LYS A 41 -5.50 -8.25 -10.00
CA LYS A 41 -6.20 -8.29 -8.71
C LYS A 41 -5.20 -8.07 -7.58
N LEU A 42 -5.49 -7.11 -6.70
CA LEU A 42 -4.68 -6.77 -5.54
C LEU A 42 -5.50 -6.86 -4.27
N PHE A 43 -4.86 -7.21 -3.16
CA PHE A 43 -5.44 -7.32 -1.84
C PHE A 43 -4.68 -6.41 -0.88
N CYS A 44 -5.38 -5.67 -0.03
CA CYS A 44 -4.80 -4.96 1.12
C CYS A 44 -5.27 -5.67 2.38
N VAL A 45 -4.32 -6.18 3.15
CA VAL A 45 -4.55 -6.98 4.35
C VAL A 45 -4.15 -6.14 5.56
N LEU A 46 -5.11 -5.85 6.44
CA LEU A 46 -4.86 -5.15 7.69
C LEU A 46 -4.18 -6.08 8.69
N GLY A 47 -3.09 -5.61 9.28
CA GLY A 47 -2.30 -6.30 10.29
C GLY A 47 -2.93 -6.28 11.69
N LYS A 48 -2.19 -6.85 12.64
CA LYS A 48 -2.68 -7.16 14.00
C LYS A 48 -2.25 -6.16 15.07
N ARG A 49 -1.55 -5.06 14.78
CA ARG A 49 -0.86 -4.29 15.83
C ARG A 49 -1.29 -2.83 15.99
N TYR A 50 -1.76 -2.13 14.96
CA TYR A 50 -1.79 -0.66 14.96
C TYR A 50 -2.99 0.01 14.26
N THR A 51 -3.99 -0.73 13.79
CA THR A 51 -5.22 -0.14 13.26
C THR A 51 -6.31 -0.06 14.35
N PRO A 52 -6.63 1.14 14.91
CA PRO A 52 -7.62 1.29 15.97
C PRO A 52 -9.03 0.85 15.54
N HIS A 53 -9.27 0.80 14.23
CA HIS A 53 -10.46 0.22 13.63
C HIS A 53 -10.03 -0.70 12.48
N ARG A 54 -9.94 -2.00 12.76
CA ARG A 54 -9.72 -3.04 11.74
C ARG A 54 -11.00 -3.27 10.98
N ASN A 55 -11.27 -2.40 10.02
CA ASN A 55 -12.34 -2.63 9.11
C ASN A 55 -11.88 -2.30 7.70
N ALA A 56 -11.84 -3.32 6.86
CA ALA A 56 -11.53 -3.20 5.45
C ALA A 56 -12.52 -2.29 4.72
N SER A 57 -13.72 -2.08 5.26
CA SER A 57 -14.69 -1.11 4.72
C SER A 57 -14.20 0.35 4.75
N HIS A 58 -13.19 0.65 5.57
CA HIS A 58 -12.58 1.99 5.64
C HIS A 58 -11.34 2.12 4.74
N ILE A 59 -10.98 1.06 4.00
CA ILE A 59 -9.86 1.09 3.06
C ILE A 59 -10.22 1.98 1.87
N ILE A 60 -9.25 2.80 1.48
CA ILE A 60 -9.30 3.63 0.28
C ILE A 60 -8.13 3.22 -0.60
N TRP A 61 -8.43 2.84 -1.84
CA TRP A 61 -7.42 2.55 -2.85
C TRP A 61 -7.19 3.77 -3.74
N LYS A 62 -5.90 4.04 -3.99
CA LYS A 62 -5.49 5.01 -5.01
C LYS A 62 -4.56 4.35 -6.01
N LEU A 63 -4.84 4.58 -7.29
CA LEU A 63 -3.96 4.23 -8.40
C LEU A 63 -3.24 5.49 -8.85
N ASN A 64 -1.93 5.51 -8.71
CA ASN A 64 -1.07 6.68 -8.82
C ASN A 64 -1.46 7.79 -7.82
N HIS A 65 -2.35 8.68 -8.23
CA HIS A 65 -2.85 9.80 -7.43
C HIS A 65 -4.38 9.90 -7.47
N GLU A 66 -5.05 9.00 -8.18
CA GLU A 66 -6.49 9.02 -8.40
C GLU A 66 -7.17 7.96 -7.53
N LEU A 67 -8.38 8.27 -7.08
CA LEU A 67 -9.22 7.33 -6.36
C LEU A 67 -9.64 6.20 -7.30
N VAL A 68 -9.47 4.96 -6.85
CA VAL A 68 -10.04 3.81 -7.55
C VAL A 68 -11.57 3.86 -7.42
N PRO A 69 -12.34 3.66 -8.49
CA PRO A 69 -13.80 3.61 -8.44
C PRO A 69 -14.33 2.49 -7.54
N TRP A 70 -15.48 2.67 -6.91
CA TRP A 70 -16.02 1.72 -5.92
C TRP A 70 -16.46 0.39 -6.55
N GLU A 71 -16.83 0.41 -7.83
CA GLU A 71 -17.20 -0.75 -8.62
C GLU A 71 -16.06 -1.76 -8.77
N ASP A 72 -14.81 -1.32 -8.66
CA ASP A 72 -13.63 -2.19 -8.71
C ASP A 72 -13.28 -2.78 -7.34
N TYR A 73 -13.96 -2.37 -6.25
CA TYR A 73 -13.69 -2.81 -4.88
C TYR A 73 -14.44 -4.09 -4.55
N ASP A 74 -13.83 -4.88 -3.67
CA ASP A 74 -14.48 -6.02 -3.00
C ASP A 74 -13.99 -6.11 -1.55
N ILE A 75 -14.92 -6.16 -0.60
CA ILE A 75 -14.62 -6.39 0.81
C ILE A 75 -14.67 -7.89 1.07
N VAL A 76 -13.50 -8.53 0.97
CA VAL A 76 -13.36 -9.99 1.10
C VAL A 76 -13.72 -10.46 2.51
N ASN A 77 -13.27 -9.74 3.53
CA ASN A 77 -13.65 -9.95 4.93
C ASN A 77 -13.36 -8.69 5.78
N GLU A 78 -13.56 -8.77 7.09
CA GLU A 78 -13.34 -7.65 8.04
C GLU A 78 -11.95 -7.00 7.93
N THR A 79 -10.92 -7.76 7.53
CA THR A 79 -9.51 -7.31 7.49
C THR A 79 -8.93 -7.20 6.09
N VAL A 80 -9.65 -7.62 5.05
CA VAL A 80 -9.14 -7.71 3.69
C VAL A 80 -10.08 -7.01 2.72
N SER A 81 -9.54 -5.99 2.04
CA SER A 81 -10.16 -5.37 0.86
C SER A 81 -9.36 -5.79 -0.38
N SER A 82 -10.03 -5.94 -1.51
CA SER A 82 -9.38 -6.18 -2.80
C SER A 82 -9.89 -5.22 -3.86
N ILE A 83 -9.08 -5.01 -4.89
CA ILE A 83 -9.46 -4.32 -6.12
C ILE A 83 -9.16 -5.21 -7.32
N THR A 84 -10.02 -5.16 -8.35
CA THR A 84 -9.83 -5.90 -9.59
C THR A 84 -9.93 -4.98 -10.80
N PHE A 85 -8.88 -4.91 -11.61
CA PHE A 85 -8.88 -4.22 -12.90
C PHE A 85 -8.82 -5.24 -14.01
N HIS A 86 -9.84 -5.31 -14.87
CA HIS A 86 -9.90 -6.36 -15.91
C HIS A 86 -8.99 -6.12 -17.11
N ASN A 87 -8.66 -4.86 -17.42
CA ASN A 87 -7.83 -4.47 -18.56
C ASN A 87 -6.76 -3.47 -18.10
N PHE A 88 -5.70 -3.97 -17.46
CA PHE A 88 -4.67 -3.11 -16.89
C PHE A 88 -3.60 -2.72 -17.92
N THR A 89 -3.59 -1.45 -18.34
CA THR A 89 -2.79 -0.98 -19.50
C THR A 89 -1.61 -0.08 -19.17
N TYR A 90 -1.45 0.34 -17.91
CA TYR A 90 -0.33 1.15 -17.45
C TYR A 90 0.98 0.38 -17.54
N SER A 91 2.01 0.97 -18.14
CA SER A 91 3.35 0.36 -18.17
C SER A 91 3.94 0.16 -16.76
N LYS A 92 3.67 1.14 -15.89
CA LYS A 92 4.01 1.16 -14.48
C LYS A 92 2.97 1.99 -13.74
N ALA A 93 2.52 1.51 -12.58
CA ALA A 93 1.62 2.27 -11.71
C ALA A 93 1.94 2.07 -10.23
N HIS A 94 1.66 3.08 -9.43
CA HIS A 94 1.81 3.03 -7.97
C HIS A 94 0.45 2.81 -7.32
N VAL A 95 0.24 1.66 -6.70
CA VAL A 95 -1.01 1.38 -5.99
C VAL A 95 -0.79 1.62 -4.50
N LYS A 96 -1.68 2.39 -3.89
CA LYS A 96 -1.61 2.74 -2.47
C LYS A 96 -2.91 2.34 -1.78
N CYS A 97 -2.77 1.68 -0.63
CA CYS A 97 -3.86 1.40 0.29
C CYS A 97 -3.79 2.40 1.45
N PHE A 98 -4.88 3.11 1.66
CA PHE A 98 -5.08 4.06 2.75
C PHE A 98 -6.19 3.56 3.67
N THR A 99 -6.27 4.14 4.85
CA THR A 99 -7.47 4.09 5.70
C THR A 99 -7.93 5.51 6.01
N LYS A 100 -9.24 5.68 6.23
CA LYS A 100 -9.79 6.94 6.73
C LYS A 100 -10.02 6.84 8.23
N TYR A 101 -9.25 7.60 9.00
CA TYR A 101 -9.38 7.70 10.45
C TYR A 101 -9.64 9.14 10.87
N LEU A 102 -10.72 9.37 11.63
CA LEU A 102 -11.13 10.71 12.10
C LEU A 102 -11.15 11.78 10.99
N GLY A 103 -11.61 11.39 9.80
CA GLY A 103 -11.70 12.29 8.64
C GLY A 103 -10.38 12.53 7.90
N LYS A 104 -9.26 11.96 8.36
CA LYS A 104 -7.95 12.06 7.69
C LYS A 104 -7.59 10.75 7.00
N GLU A 105 -6.99 10.85 5.83
CA GLU A 105 -6.40 9.69 5.15
C GLU A 105 -5.02 9.38 5.74
N GLN A 106 -4.79 8.12 6.08
CA GLN A 106 -3.49 7.61 6.50
C GLN A 106 -3.04 6.54 5.51
N LEU A 107 -1.83 6.70 4.96
CA LEU A 107 -1.22 5.68 4.11
C LEU A 107 -0.88 4.46 4.97
N LEU A 108 -1.37 3.29 4.57
CA LEU A 108 -1.06 2.02 5.22
C LEU A 108 0.14 1.35 4.55
N VAL A 109 0.04 1.17 3.23
CA VAL A 109 1.02 0.43 2.43
C VAL A 109 0.88 0.80 0.96
N HIS A 110 1.94 0.58 0.18
CA HIS A 110 1.94 0.80 -1.26
C HIS A 110 2.75 -0.28 -1.97
N THR A 111 2.41 -0.52 -3.24
CA THR A 111 3.12 -1.42 -4.15
C THR A 111 3.29 -0.76 -5.52
N GLU A 112 4.21 -1.27 -6.31
CA GLU A 112 4.41 -0.89 -7.70
C GLU A 112 3.98 -2.04 -8.60
N VAL A 113 3.12 -1.76 -9.56
CA VAL A 113 2.71 -2.73 -10.58
C VAL A 113 3.42 -2.38 -11.87
N LYS A 114 4.00 -3.37 -12.54
CA LYS A 114 4.60 -3.22 -13.87
C LYS A 114 3.87 -4.10 -14.86
N THR A 115 3.78 -3.65 -16.11
CA THR A 115 3.41 -4.54 -17.21
C THR A 115 4.64 -4.92 -18.02
N GLY A 116 4.89 -6.21 -18.17
CA GLY A 116 5.91 -6.78 -19.03
C GLY A 116 5.33 -7.36 -20.32
N CYS A 117 6.20 -7.63 -21.29
CA CYS A 117 5.90 -8.53 -22.40
C CYS A 117 6.33 -9.94 -21.98
N LYS A 118 5.43 -10.92 -22.03
CA LYS A 118 5.79 -12.33 -21.88
C LYS A 118 6.51 -12.85 -23.11
#